data_AF-A0A8J8WC09-F1
#
_entry.id   AF-A0A8J8WC09-F1
#
_cell.length_a   1.000
_cell.length_b   1.000
_cell.length_c   1.000
_cell.angle_alpha   90.00
_cell.angle_beta   90.00
_cell.angle_gamma   90.00
#
_symmetry.space_group_name_H-M   'P 1'
#
loop_
_entity.id
_entity.type
_entity.pdbx_description
1 polymer ?
#
loop_
_entity_poly.entity_id
_entity_poly.type
_entity_poly.pdbx_seq_one_letter_code
_entity_poly.pdbx_strand_id
1 'polypeptide(L)'
;MDSRIEDDLISEIHLNPIQAKVYLLVTCYGKMSPQVISEKLKISLDDAQNTAKDLMNLGAFIDISETEFEAMHPRFTVVNMYRRMCERENIEFKRNKLVDSIGVILEKPYDDARTK
;
A
#
# COMPACT_ATOMS: atom_id res chain seq x y z
N MET A 1 13.95 1.82 -1.47
CA MET A 1 12.81 2.03 -0.56
C MET A 1 13.37 2.25 0.82
N ASP A 2 12.83 3.19 1.58
CA ASP A 2 13.20 3.37 2.98
C ASP A 2 12.69 2.13 3.75
N SER A 3 13.61 1.27 4.18
CA SER A 3 13.28 0.00 4.85
C SER A 3 12.42 0.22 6.10
N ARG A 4 12.54 1.38 6.74
CA ARG A 4 11.77 1.71 7.93
C ARG A 4 10.28 1.85 7.66
N ILE A 5 9.89 2.37 6.50
CA ILE A 5 8.46 2.50 6.17
C ILE A 5 7.84 1.13 5.92
N GLU A 6 8.59 0.23 5.27
CA GLU A 6 8.15 -1.15 5.07
C GLU A 6 7.94 -1.84 6.43
N ASP A 7 8.90 -1.71 7.35
CA ASP A 7 8.81 -2.27 8.69
C ASP A 7 7.63 -1.67 9.47
N ASP A 8 7.44 -0.35 9.43
CA ASP A 8 6.33 0.33 10.12
C ASP A 8 4.96 -0.11 9.57
N LEU A 9 4.84 -0.32 8.25
CA LEU A 9 3.61 -0.85 7.64
C LEU A 9 3.31 -2.28 8.12
N ILE A 10 4.35 -3.09 8.31
CA ILE A 10 4.21 -4.45 8.82
C ILE A 10 3.87 -4.43 10.32
N SER A 11 4.54 -3.61 11.13
CA SER A 11 4.36 -3.61 12.58
C SER A 11 3.10 -2.88 13.05
N GLU A 12 2.73 -1.77 12.40
CA GLU A 12 1.61 -0.92 12.87
C GLU A 12 0.29 -1.23 12.17
N ILE A 13 0.33 -1.75 10.93
CA ILE A 13 -0.88 -2.00 10.12
C ILE A 13 -1.06 -3.50 9.86
N HIS A 14 -0.08 -4.32 10.25
CA HIS A 14 -0.08 -5.77 10.07
C HIS A 14 -0.29 -6.16 8.60
N LEU A 15 0.30 -5.39 7.68
CA LEU A 15 0.47 -5.85 6.31
C LEU A 15 1.47 -7.00 6.30
N ASN A 16 1.22 -8.02 5.48
CA ASN A 16 2.26 -9.00 5.23
C ASN A 16 3.41 -8.37 4.41
N PRO A 17 4.61 -8.96 4.39
CA PRO A 17 5.76 -8.36 3.70
C PRO A 17 5.55 -8.13 2.21
N ILE A 18 4.77 -8.96 1.53
CA ILE A 18 4.49 -8.80 0.09
C ILE A 18 3.53 -7.62 -0.11
N GLN A 19 2.48 -7.51 0.72
CA GLN A 19 1.55 -6.38 0.72
C GLN A 19 2.27 -5.05 0.94
N ALA A 20 3.16 -4.97 1.92
CA ALA A 20 3.93 -3.75 2.19
C ALA A 20 4.79 -3.35 0.97
N LYS A 21 5.51 -4.30 0.37
CA LYS A 21 6.34 -4.06 -0.83
C LYS A 21 5.51 -3.63 -2.03
N VAL A 22 4.40 -4.32 -2.30
CA VAL A 22 3.50 -3.98 -3.42
C VAL A 22 2.90 -2.59 -3.21
N TYR A 23 2.41 -2.30 -2.00
CA TYR A 23 1.85 -0.98 -1.66
C TYR A 23 2.86 0.15 -1.88
N LEU A 24 4.08 0.01 -1.36
CA LEU A 24 5.15 0.99 -1.55
C LEU A 24 5.55 1.12 -3.01
N LEU A 25 5.58 0.01 -3.76
CA LEU A 25 5.97 0.03 -5.17
C LEU A 25 4.98 0.84 -6.01
N VAL A 26 3.69 0.55 -5.88
CA VAL A 26 2.65 1.27 -6.64
C VAL A 26 2.56 2.73 -6.17
N THR A 27 2.68 2.98 -4.87
CA THR A 27 2.60 4.33 -4.31
C THR A 27 3.77 5.21 -4.77
N CYS A 28 4.99 4.69 -4.81
CA CYS A 28 6.18 5.49 -5.15
C CYS A 28 6.52 5.55 -6.65
N TYR A 29 5.95 4.67 -7.46
CA TYR A 29 6.31 4.56 -8.89
C TYR A 29 5.10 4.62 -9.84
N GLY A 30 3.91 4.83 -9.29
CA GLY A 30 2.70 5.06 -10.07
C GLY A 30 1.97 3.77 -10.42
N LYS A 31 0.92 3.91 -11.22
CA LYS A 31 0.07 2.79 -11.62
C LYS A 31 0.87 1.72 -12.37
N MET A 32 0.51 0.45 -12.15
CA MET A 32 1.17 -0.67 -12.81
C MET A 32 0.31 -1.94 -12.80
N SER A 33 0.62 -2.85 -13.71
CA SER A 33 -0.04 -4.16 -13.82
C SER A 33 0.60 -5.22 -12.91
N PRO A 34 -0.09 -6.35 -12.64
CA PRO A 34 0.49 -7.49 -11.93
C PRO A 34 1.79 -8.02 -12.54
N GLN A 35 1.92 -7.98 -13.86
CA GLN A 35 3.13 -8.42 -14.55
C GLN A 35 4.32 -7.56 -14.16
N VAL A 36 4.15 -6.24 -14.18
CA VAL A 36 5.20 -5.29 -13.79
C VAL A 36 5.55 -5.44 -12.30
N ILE A 37 4.56 -5.65 -11.45
CA ILE A 37 4.76 -5.90 -10.00
C ILE A 37 5.57 -7.18 -9.79
N SER A 38 5.16 -8.27 -10.45
CA SER A 38 5.81 -9.58 -10.38
C SER A 38 7.29 -9.50 -10.80
N GLU A 39 7.58 -8.83 -11.92
CA GLU A 39 8.94 -8.64 -12.41
C GLU A 39 9.80 -7.80 -11.45
N LYS A 40 9.27 -6.67 -10.97
CA LYS A 40 10.02 -5.76 -10.09
C LYS A 40 10.30 -6.35 -8.72
N LEU A 41 9.35 -7.11 -8.16
CA LEU A 41 9.49 -7.72 -6.82
C LEU A 41 10.00 -9.15 -6.86
N LYS A 42 10.14 -9.76 -8.06
CA LYS A 42 10.55 -11.15 -8.25
C LYS A 42 9.65 -12.13 -7.49
N ILE A 43 8.34 -11.89 -7.53
CA ILE A 43 7.28 -12.76 -6.96
C ILE A 43 6.49 -13.39 -8.10
N SER A 44 5.66 -14.40 -7.82
CA SER A 44 4.81 -15.00 -8.85
C SER A 44 3.77 -13.99 -9.36
N LEU A 45 3.29 -14.19 -10.59
CA LEU A 45 2.22 -13.37 -11.16
C LEU A 45 0.94 -13.46 -10.32
N ASP A 46 0.63 -14.65 -9.81
CA ASP A 46 -0.53 -14.90 -8.94
C ASP A 46 -0.39 -14.15 -7.61
N ASP A 47 0.80 -14.16 -6.99
CA ASP A 47 1.05 -13.39 -5.75
C ASP A 47 0.89 -11.90 -6.00
N ALA A 48 1.41 -11.38 -7.10
CA ALA A 48 1.26 -9.98 -7.48
C ALA A 48 -0.22 -9.60 -7.67
N GLN A 49 -0.98 -10.43 -8.38
CA GLN A 49 -2.40 -10.17 -8.66
C GLN A 49 -3.26 -10.28 -7.40
N ASN A 50 -3.07 -11.32 -6.59
CA ASN A 50 -3.80 -11.52 -5.34
C ASN A 50 -3.47 -10.42 -4.34
N THR A 51 -2.20 -10.05 -4.20
CA THR A 51 -1.79 -8.96 -3.31
C THR A 51 -2.39 -7.62 -3.73
N ALA A 52 -2.41 -7.32 -5.03
CA ALA A 52 -3.02 -6.09 -5.51
C ALA A 52 -4.53 -6.04 -5.21
N LYS A 53 -5.24 -7.15 -5.40
CA LYS A 53 -6.67 -7.27 -5.04
C LYS A 53 -6.91 -7.16 -3.54
N ASP A 54 -6.05 -7.75 -2.71
CA ASP A 54 -6.14 -7.60 -1.25
C ASP A 54 -5.94 -6.14 -0.83
N LEU A 55 -4.99 -5.44 -1.46
CA LEU A 55 -4.75 -4.01 -1.22
C LEU A 55 -5.93 -3.16 -1.71
N MET A 56 -6.63 -3.53 -2.78
CA MET A 56 -7.91 -2.89 -3.13
C MET A 56 -8.97 -3.13 -2.05
N ASN A 57 -9.08 -4.36 -1.55
CA ASN A 57 -10.02 -4.68 -0.48
C ASN A 57 -9.73 -3.86 0.76
N LEU A 58 -8.46 -3.57 1.07
CA LEU A 58 -8.04 -2.69 2.16
C LEU A 58 -8.23 -1.19 1.88
N GLY A 59 -8.70 -0.82 0.67
CA GLY A 59 -8.90 0.56 0.23
C GLY A 59 -7.60 1.29 -0.09
N ALA A 60 -6.54 0.55 -0.42
CA ALA A 60 -5.25 1.12 -0.79
C ALA A 60 -5.11 1.36 -2.29
N PHE A 61 -5.69 0.48 -3.11
CA PHE A 61 -5.65 0.57 -4.56
C PHE A 61 -7.05 0.74 -5.16
N ILE A 62 -7.09 1.33 -6.35
CA ILE A 62 -8.24 1.33 -7.26
C ILE A 62 -7.82 0.71 -8.59
N ASP A 63 -8.81 0.15 -9.29
CA ASP A 63 -8.62 -0.34 -10.65
C ASP A 63 -8.96 0.80 -11.62
N ILE A 64 -8.03 1.17 -12.49
CA ILE A 64 -8.27 2.23 -13.50
C ILE A 64 -8.71 1.63 -14.83
N SER A 65 -8.18 0.46 -15.16
CA SER A 65 -8.47 -0.32 -16.36
C SER A 65 -8.58 -1.78 -15.96
N GLU A 66 -8.98 -2.69 -16.84
CA GLU A 66 -9.12 -4.12 -16.49
C GLU A 66 -7.82 -4.79 -15.96
N THR A 67 -6.67 -4.11 -15.98
CA THR A 67 -5.36 -4.71 -15.67
C THR A 67 -4.36 -3.82 -14.91
N GLU A 68 -4.70 -2.58 -14.56
CA GLU A 68 -3.76 -1.64 -13.91
C GLU A 68 -4.27 -1.12 -12.57
N PHE A 69 -3.45 -1.31 -11.53
CA PHE A 69 -3.73 -0.82 -10.19
C PHE A 69 -3.06 0.53 -9.97
N GLU A 70 -3.79 1.45 -9.37
CA GLU A 70 -3.27 2.73 -8.92
C GLU A 70 -3.46 2.88 -7.40
N ALA A 71 -2.46 3.43 -6.74
CA ALA A 71 -2.55 3.76 -5.32
C ALA A 71 -3.51 4.92 -5.08
N MET A 72 -4.29 4.82 -4.00
CA MET A 72 -5.00 5.94 -3.41
C MET A 72 -4.07 6.80 -2.55
N HIS A 73 -4.43 8.06 -2.37
CA HIS A 73 -3.61 9.05 -1.66
C HIS A 73 -3.16 8.57 -0.25
N PRO A 74 -1.84 8.53 0.03
CA PRO A 74 -1.29 7.82 1.19
C PRO A 74 -1.75 8.37 2.54
N ARG A 75 -1.98 9.69 2.65
CA ARG A 75 -2.51 10.34 3.88
C ARG A 75 -3.83 9.73 4.36
N PHE A 76 -4.68 9.27 3.44
CA PHE A 76 -5.96 8.65 3.77
C PHE A 76 -5.86 7.12 3.79
N THR A 77 -5.15 6.56 2.81
CA THR A 77 -4.97 5.11 2.63
C THR A 77 -4.39 4.45 3.87
N VAL A 78 -3.28 4.96 4.39
CA VAL A 78 -2.56 4.36 5.52
C VAL A 78 -3.44 4.35 6.78
N VAL A 79 -4.13 5.47 7.06
CA VAL A 79 -5.08 5.57 8.18
C VAL A 79 -6.27 4.63 8.01
N ASN A 80 -6.77 4.47 6.78
CA ASN A 80 -7.87 3.55 6.49
C ASN A 80 -7.47 2.08 6.65
N MET A 81 -6.28 1.69 6.17
CA MET A 81 -5.75 0.34 6.39
C MET A 81 -5.57 0.05 7.88
N TYR A 82 -5.02 1.01 8.63
CA TYR A 82 -4.89 0.91 10.09
C TYR A 82 -6.25 0.75 10.78
N ARG A 83 -7.25 1.54 10.40
CA ARG A 83 -8.62 1.39 10.95
C ARG A 83 -9.19 -0.01 10.71
N ARG A 84 -9.06 -0.52 9.48
CA ARG A 84 -9.54 -1.87 9.12
C ARG A 84 -8.78 -2.98 9.85
N MET A 85 -7.49 -2.79 10.11
CA MET A 85 -6.72 -3.69 10.98
C MET A 85 -7.29 -3.69 12.40
N CYS A 86 -7.51 -2.51 13.00
CA CYS A 86 -8.10 -2.40 14.34
C CYS A 86 -9.46 -3.10 14.43
N GLU A 87 -10.32 -2.93 13.42
CA GLU A 87 -11.62 -3.61 13.34
C GLU A 87 -11.47 -5.14 13.28
N ARG A 88 -10.56 -5.65 12.43
CA ARG A 88 -10.29 -7.09 12.30
C ARG A 88 -9.76 -7.71 13.59
N GLU A 89 -9.00 -6.96 14.36
CA GLU A 89 -8.35 -7.43 15.59
C GLU A 89 -9.13 -7.07 16.86
N ASN A 90 -10.30 -6.47 16.71
CA ASN A 90 -11.15 -6.02 17.82
C ASN A 90 -10.41 -5.07 18.78
N ILE A 91 -9.61 -4.16 18.21
CA ILE A 91 -8.86 -3.11 18.90
C ILE A 91 -9.60 -1.79 18.72
N GLU A 92 -9.66 -0.97 19.77
CA GLU A 92 -10.24 0.37 19.69
C GLU A 92 -9.39 1.27 18.77
N PHE A 93 -9.99 1.78 17.69
CA PHE A 93 -9.31 2.73 16.81
C PHE A 93 -9.00 4.05 17.52
N LYS A 94 -7.71 4.35 17.66
CA LYS A 94 -7.18 5.62 18.18
C LYS A 94 -6.13 6.18 17.24
N ARG A 95 -5.93 7.49 17.29
CA ARG A 95 -4.88 8.16 16.51
C ARG A 95 -3.51 7.54 16.80
N ASN A 96 -2.80 7.14 15.76
CA ASN A 96 -1.44 6.63 15.82
C ASN A 96 -0.50 7.55 15.04
N LYS A 97 0.50 8.12 15.74
CA LYS A 97 1.43 9.10 15.16
C LYS A 97 2.36 8.49 14.11
N LEU A 98 2.72 7.21 14.23
CA LEU A 98 3.55 6.51 13.24
C LEU A 98 2.75 6.33 11.95
N VAL A 99 1.53 5.83 12.05
CA VAL A 99 0.58 5.70 10.93
C VAL A 99 0.38 7.05 10.22
N ASP A 100 0.14 8.13 10.97
CA ASP A 100 0.03 9.49 10.41
C ASP A 100 1.30 9.90 9.65
N SER A 101 2.48 9.57 10.20
CA SER A 101 3.79 9.94 9.65
C SER A 101 4.10 9.20 8.35
N ILE A 102 3.79 7.91 8.27
CA ILE A 102 3.92 7.12 7.02
C ILE A 102 3.17 7.82 5.89
N GLY A 103 1.92 8.23 6.14
CA GLY A 103 1.11 8.93 5.14
C GLY A 103 1.73 10.26 4.66
N VAL A 104 2.37 11.02 5.55
CA VAL A 104 3.11 12.25 5.19
C VAL A 104 4.33 11.94 4.34
N ILE A 105 5.12 10.95 4.75
CA ILE A 105 6.39 10.64 4.08
C ILE A 105 6.14 10.14 2.65
N LEU A 106 5.07 9.36 2.46
CA LEU A 106 4.70 8.82 1.14
C LEU A 106 3.99 9.81 0.22
N GLU A 107 3.51 10.96 0.73
CA GLU A 107 2.77 11.97 -0.05
C GLU A 107 3.57 12.50 -1.23
N LYS A 108 4.82 12.94 -0.99
CA LYS A 108 5.65 13.46 -2.08
C LYS A 108 5.99 12.40 -3.14
N PRO A 109 6.49 11.19 -2.80
CA PRO A 109 6.69 10.14 -3.79
C PRO A 109 5.43 9.80 -4.60
N TYR A 110 4.27 9.81 -3.94
CA TYR A 110 2.98 9.59 -4.58
C TYR A 110 2.64 10.69 -5.60
N ASP A 111 2.77 11.96 -5.23
CA ASP A 111 2.52 13.09 -6.13
C ASP A 111 3.51 13.11 -7.31
N ASP A 112 4.79 12.85 -7.03
CA ASP A 112 5.86 12.78 -8.05
C ASP A 112 5.62 11.64 -9.06
N ALA A 113 5.00 10.54 -8.63
CA ALA A 113 4.69 9.40 -9.48
C ALA A 113 3.47 9.64 -10.40
N ARG A 114 2.58 10.56 -10.04
CA ARG A 114 1.34 10.87 -10.79
C ARG A 114 1.45 12.07 -11.72
N THR A 115 2.51 12.85 -11.58
CA THR A 115 2.74 14.09 -12.35
C THR A 115 3.61 13.86 -13.59
N LYS A 116 3.86 12.60 -13.98
CA LYS A 116 4.65 12.19 -15.14
C LYS A 116 3.84 11.42 -16.17
#